data_AF-A0A3C0Z1V3-F1
#
_entry.id   AF-A0A3C0Z1V3-F1
#
_cell.length_a   1.000
_cell.length_b   1.000
_cell.length_c   1.000
_cell.angle_alpha   90.00
_cell.angle_beta   90.00
_cell.angle_gamma   90.00
#
_symmetry.space_group_name_H-M   'P 1'
#
loop_
_entity.id
_entity.type
_entity.pdbx_description
1 polymer ?
#
loop_
_entity_poly.entity_id
_entity_poly.type
_entity_poly.pdbx_seq_one_letter_code
_entity_poly.pdbx_strand_id
1 'polypeptide(L)' 'ILGAGESLSGRLLLIDALDMDFRTVKLRRNPECPLCGDEPTVTELIDYEQFCGMPVIGD' A
#
# COMPACT_ATOMS: atom_id res chain seq x y z
N ILE A 1 -0.14 4.22 19.23
CA ILE A 1 -0.32 5.55 18.60
C ILE A 1 -0.95 6.48 19.64
N LEU A 2 -0.59 7.77 19.64
CA LEU A 2 -0.97 8.78 20.64
C LEU A 2 -2.48 9.12 20.72
N GLY A 3 -3.33 8.45 19.93
CA GLY A 3 -4.78 8.71 19.90
C GLY A 3 -5.17 10.09 19.34
N ALA A 4 -4.27 10.76 18.63
CA ALA A 4 -4.49 12.10 18.09
C ALA A 4 -4.70 12.07 16.57
N GLY A 5 -5.55 12.97 16.07
CA GLY A 5 -5.86 13.13 14.64
C GLY A 5 -6.75 12.03 14.06
N GLU A 6 -6.86 12.00 12.74
CA GLU A 6 -7.58 10.95 12.01
C GLU A 6 -6.61 10.11 11.17
N SER A 7 -6.74 8.78 11.21
CA SER A 7 -5.93 7.89 10.40
C SER A 7 -6.26 8.00 8.90
N LEU A 8 -5.25 7.95 8.03
CA LEU A 8 -5.44 7.81 6.58
C LEU A 8 -5.77 6.38 6.13
N SER A 9 -5.94 5.41 7.05
CA SER A 9 -6.39 4.06 6.70
C SER A 9 -7.63 4.07 5.80
N GLY A 10 -7.58 3.35 4.68
CA GLY A 10 -8.65 3.32 3.68
C GLY A 10 -8.76 4.59 2.82
N ARG A 11 -7.77 5.48 2.85
CA ARG A 11 -7.71 6.71 2.06
C ARG A 11 -6.34 6.83 1.38
N LEU A 12 -6.34 7.29 0.13
CA LEU A 12 -5.15 7.67 -0.60
C LEU A 12 -5.10 9.20 -0.70
N LEU A 13 -4.04 9.79 -0.16
CA LEU A 13 -3.76 11.22 -0.34
C LEU A 13 -2.97 11.40 -1.63
N LEU A 14 -3.50 12.21 -2.53
CA LEU A 14 -2.83 12.68 -3.74
C LEU A 14 -2.41 14.13 -3.52
N ILE A 15 -1.14 14.40 -3.81
CA ILE A 15 -0.56 15.74 -3.75
C ILE A 15 -0.14 16.09 -5.17
N ASP A 16 -0.78 17.11 -5.74
CA ASP A 16 -0.28 17.78 -6.92
C ASP A 16 0.67 18.88 -6.48
N ALA A 17 1.97 18.62 -6.60
CA ALA A 17 3.00 19.55 -6.13
C ALA A 17 3.15 20.78 -7.03
N LEU A 18 2.73 20.70 -8.29
CA LEU A 18 2.84 21.81 -9.24
C LEU A 18 1.74 22.84 -8.98
N ASP A 19 0.50 22.37 -8.82
CA ASP A 19 -0.67 23.22 -8.59
C ASP A 19 -0.96 23.47 -7.09
N MET A 20 -0.16 22.88 -6.19
CA MET A 20 -0.35 22.87 -4.73
C MET A 20 -1.73 22.38 -4.29
N ASP A 21 -2.17 21.29 -4.92
CA ASP A 21 -3.51 20.75 -4.76
C ASP A 21 -3.49 19.44 -3.94
N PHE A 22 -4.48 19.26 -3.07
CA PHE A 22 -4.61 18.06 -2.24
C PHE A 22 -5.96 17.39 -2.52
N ARG A 23 -5.92 16.10 -2.85
CA ARG A 23 -7.13 15.31 -3.10
C ARG A 23 -7.05 14.00 -2.36
N THR A 24 -8.16 13.59 -1.76
CA THR A 24 -8.25 12.32 -1.03
C THR A 24 -9.22 11.38 -1.74
N VAL A 25 -8.75 10.19 -2.08
CA VAL A 25 -9.57 9.13 -2.69
C VAL A 25 -9.86 8.05 -1.65
N LYS A 26 -11.11 7.59 -1.58
CA LYS A 26 -11.48 6.45 -0.71
C LYS A 26 -11.02 5.14 -1.35
N LEU A 27 -10.19 4.39 -0.65
CA LEU A 27 -9.80 3.03 -1.01
C LEU A 27 -10.74 2.03 -0.34
N ARG A 28 -11.24 1.07 -1.11
CA ARG A 28 -12.07 -0.02 -0.61
C ARG A 28 -11.28 -1.32 -0.69
N ARG A 29 -11.49 -2.21 0.28
CA ARG A 29 -11.00 -3.60 0.20
C ARG A 29 -11.58 -4.23 -1.07
N ASN A 30 -10.75 -4.92 -1.83
CA ASN A 30 -11.19 -5.81 -2.89
C ASN A 30 -11.41 -7.21 -2.28
N PRO A 31 -12.64 -7.76 -2.26
CA PRO A 31 -12.90 -9.13 -1.81
C PRO A 31 -12.13 -10.18 -2.61
N GLU A 32 -11.78 -9.90 -3.87
CA GLU A 32 -11.02 -10.79 -4.75
C GLU A 32 -9.51 -10.52 -4.70
N CYS A 33 -9.03 -9.74 -3.73
CA CYS A 33 -7.60 -9.46 -3.59
C CYS A 33 -6.84 -10.77 -3.34
N PRO A 34 -5.85 -11.16 -4.17
CA PRO A 34 -5.14 -12.42 -4.00
C PRO A 34 -4.32 -12.48 -2.70
N LEU A 35 -4.07 -11.34 -2.05
CA LEU A 35 -3.33 -11.25 -0.78
C LEU A 35 -4.22 -11.21 0.47
N CYS A 36 -5.34 -10.45 0.44
CA CYS A 36 -6.17 -10.18 1.62
C CYS A 36 -7.68 -10.25 1.36
N GLY A 37 -8.06 -10.82 0.21
CA GLY A 37 -9.43 -11.11 -0.16
C GLY A 37 -10.06 -12.20 0.70
N ASP A 38 -11.27 -12.61 0.35
CA ASP A 38 -11.99 -13.65 1.09
C ASP A 38 -11.39 -15.04 0.81
N GLU A 39 -10.77 -15.22 -0.37
CA GLU A 39 -10.05 -16.43 -0.78
C GLU A 39 -8.62 -16.07 -1.24
N PRO A 40 -7.68 -15.80 -0.30
CA PRO A 40 -6.32 -15.41 -0.64
C PRO A 40 -5.53 -16.57 -1.26
N THR A 41 -4.80 -16.28 -2.33
CA THR A 41 -3.96 -17.23 -3.06
C THR A 41 -2.47 -16.96 -2.91
N VAL A 42 -2.08 -15.76 -2.48
CA VAL A 42 -0.69 -15.42 -2.12
C VAL A 42 -0.48 -15.80 -0.65
N THR A 43 0.18 -16.93 -0.43
CA THR A 43 0.39 -17.50 0.91
C THR A 43 1.84 -17.46 1.38
N GLU A 44 2.77 -17.10 0.50
CA GLU A 44 4.20 -17.02 0.80
C GLU A 44 4.83 -15.79 0.13
N LEU A 45 5.98 -15.37 0.65
CA LEU A 45 6.73 -14.25 0.09
C LEU A 45 7.56 -14.72 -1.09
N ILE A 46 7.64 -13.87 -2.12
CA ILE A 46 8.58 -14.05 -3.22
C ILE A 46 9.91 -13.35 -2.91
N ASP A 47 10.98 -13.84 -3.53
CA ASP A 47 12.29 -13.21 -3.47
C ASP A 47 12.33 -11.96 -4.38
N TYR A 48 12.43 -10.80 -3.75
CA TYR A 48 12.44 -9.51 -4.44
C TYR A 48 13.79 -9.19 -5.11
N GLU A 49 14.89 -9.85 -4.73
CA GLU A 49 16.16 -9.71 -5.46
C GLU A 49 16.03 -10.29 -6.87
N GLN A 50 15.43 -11.48 -6.97
CA GLN A 50 15.21 -12.15 -8.24
C GLN A 50 14.13 -11.47 -9.09
N PHE A 51 13.10 -10.90 -8.46
CA PHE A 51 11.97 -10.29 -9.17
C PHE A 51 12.19 -8.81 -9.54
N CYS A 52 12.71 -8.00 -8.62
CA CYS A 52 12.89 -6.55 -8.80
C CYS A 52 14.33 -6.14 -9.15
N GLY A 53 15.31 -7.04 -9.07
CA GLY A 53 16.71 -6.73 -9.38
C GLY A 53 17.34 -5.71 -8.43
N MET A 54 16.76 -5.52 -7.24
CA MET A 54 17.31 -4.64 -6.22
C MET A 54 18.13 -5.48 -5.23
N PRO A 55 19.42 -5.19 -5.04
CA PRO A 55 20.20 -5.88 -4.02
C PRO A 55 19.66 -5.53 -2.62
N VAL A 56 19.58 -6.52 -1.74
CA VAL A 56 19.34 -6.27 -0.32
C VAL A 56 20.51 -5.45 0.20
N ILE A 57 20.22 -4.21 0.63
CA ILE A 57 21.23 -3.36 1.25
C ILE A 57 21.39 -3.87 2.69
N GLY A 58 22.36 -4.75 2.95
CA GLY A 58 22.68 -5.15 4.33
C GLY A 58 23.43 -6.43 4.64
N ASP A 59 23.90 -7.22 3.66
CA ASP A 59 24.78 -8.39 3.92
C ASP A 59 26.28 -8.06 3.85
#